data_AF-B1Y9P6-F1
#
_entry.id   AF-B1Y9P6-F1
#
_cell.length_a   1.000
_cell.length_b   1.000
_cell.length_c   1.000
_cell.angle_alpha   90.00
_cell.angle_beta   90.00
_cell.angle_gamma   90.00
#
_symmetry.space_group_name_H-M   'P 1'
#
loop_
_entity.id
_entity.type
_entity.pdbx_description
1 polymer ?
#
loop_
_entity_poly.entity_id
_entity_poly.type
_entity_poly.pdbx_seq_one_letter_code
_entity_poly.pdbx_strand_id
1 'polypeptide(L)'
;MYLQVLELSLLAAAVAVLGFIIFFIARRQPPPPQAEAVARYTPGEQEIIRQVGELRERIDKLIPPYGRVGYIPSSLEELRDLLGFTYVKLGDRELGARVEGLDKLEGLDVDLLQAKLGDSYVYVVKRGEKRLVAVGGQYLDYLTIRFIGEFLDYI
;
A
#
# COMPACT_ATOMS: atom_id res chain seq x y z
N MET A 1 44.83 58.12 8.16
CA MET A 1 45.42 57.40 7.01
C MET A 1 45.60 55.91 7.28
N TYR A 2 46.29 55.49 8.35
CA TYR A 2 46.48 54.05 8.66
C TYR A 2 45.17 53.27 8.91
N LEU A 3 44.17 53.88 9.57
CA LEU A 3 42.88 53.22 9.83
C LEU A 3 42.10 52.93 8.53
N GLN A 4 42.09 53.87 7.58
CA GLN A 4 41.40 53.69 6.28
C GLN A 4 42.06 52.61 5.42
N VAL A 5 43.40 52.50 5.47
CA VAL A 5 44.12 51.44 4.76
C VAL A 5 43.81 50.07 5.37
N LEU A 6 43.68 50.00 6.70
CA LEU A 6 43.28 48.78 7.40
C LEU A 6 41.86 48.36 7.01
N GLU A 7 40.89 49.28 7.03
CA GLU A 7 39.50 49.00 6.64
C GLU A 7 39.37 48.56 5.18
N LEU A 8 40.07 49.21 4.26
CA LEU A 8 40.11 48.82 2.85
C LEU A 8 40.71 47.42 2.66
N SER A 9 41.76 47.09 3.41
CA SER A 9 42.38 45.75 3.37
C SER A 9 41.45 44.66 3.90
N LEU A 10 40.68 44.97 4.95
CA LEU A 10 39.73 44.06 5.59
C LEU A 10 38.50 43.83 4.69
N LEU A 11 38.03 44.88 4.02
CA LEU A 11 36.97 44.79 3.01
C LEU A 11 37.42 43.93 1.82
N ALA A 12 38.64 44.15 1.30
CA ALA A 12 39.18 43.37 0.20
C ALA A 12 39.32 41.88 0.56
N ALA A 13 39.78 41.58 1.78
CA ALA A 13 39.86 40.22 2.29
C ALA A 13 38.48 39.56 2.40
N ALA A 14 37.48 40.29 2.92
CA ALA A 14 36.11 39.79 3.03
C ALA A 14 35.50 39.46 1.66
N VAL A 15 35.70 40.32 0.65
CA VAL A 15 35.23 40.09 -0.72
C VAL A 15 35.91 38.87 -1.35
N ALA A 16 37.22 38.70 -1.13
CA ALA A 16 37.96 37.54 -1.63
C ALA A 16 37.46 36.21 -1.00
N VAL A 17 37.20 36.21 0.31
CA VAL A 17 36.63 35.05 1.01
C VAL A 17 35.22 34.74 0.50
N LEU A 18 34.38 35.76 0.31
CA LEU A 18 33.04 35.59 -0.23
C LEU A 18 33.07 34.98 -1.65
N GLY A 19 33.95 35.49 -2.51
CA GLY A 19 34.16 34.95 -3.85
C GLY A 19 34.63 33.49 -3.82
N PHE A 20 35.53 33.15 -2.88
CA PHE A 20 36.00 31.78 -2.70
C PHE A 20 34.89 30.83 -2.23
N ILE A 21 34.05 31.27 -1.29
CA ILE A 21 32.89 30.50 -0.81
C ILE A 21 31.90 30.26 -1.95
N ILE A 22 31.55 31.30 -2.72
CA ILE A 22 30.63 31.20 -3.85
C ILE A 22 31.18 30.23 -4.91
N PHE A 23 32.47 30.35 -5.25
CA PHE A 23 33.11 29.45 -6.21
C PHE A 23 33.10 27.99 -5.73
N PHE A 24 33.33 27.77 -4.44
CA PHE A 24 33.35 26.43 -3.85
C PHE A 24 31.94 25.81 -3.77
N ILE A 25 30.92 26.62 -3.51
CA ILE A 25 29.50 26.20 -3.55
C ILE A 25 29.08 25.92 -4.99
N ALA A 26 29.45 26.77 -5.95
CA ALA A 26 29.14 26.58 -7.37
C ALA A 26 29.75 25.29 -7.94
N ARG A 27 30.99 24.93 -7.52
CA ARG A 27 31.62 23.65 -7.89
C ARG A 27 30.93 22.42 -7.29
N ARG A 28 30.18 22.58 -6.20
CA ARG A 28 29.45 21.50 -5.52
C ARG A 28 28.01 21.38 -5.98
N GLN A 29 27.54 22.24 -6.89
CA GLN A 29 26.25 22.04 -7.50
C GLN A 29 26.32 20.75 -8.33
N PRO A 30 25.47 19.74 -8.04
CA PRO A 30 25.32 18.62 -8.96
C PRO A 30 24.92 19.20 -10.32
N PRO A 31 25.31 18.54 -11.44
CA PRO A 31 24.89 18.98 -12.76
C PRO A 31 23.38 19.21 -12.73
N PRO A 32 22.86 20.26 -13.43
CA PRO A 32 21.42 20.49 -13.50
C PRO A 32 20.77 19.16 -13.84
N PRO A 33 19.69 18.76 -13.12
CA PRO A 33 19.03 17.48 -13.38
C PRO A 33 18.81 17.42 -14.88
N GLN A 34 19.49 16.46 -15.52
CA GLN A 34 19.35 16.24 -16.95
C GLN A 34 17.84 16.13 -17.14
N ALA A 35 17.25 17.13 -17.81
CA ALA A 35 15.84 17.13 -18.12
C ALA A 35 15.55 15.72 -18.62
N GLU A 36 14.73 14.99 -17.84
CA GLU A 36 14.44 13.58 -18.06
C GLU A 36 14.36 13.39 -19.56
N ALA A 37 15.26 12.56 -20.11
CA ALA A 37 15.27 12.28 -21.52
C ALA A 37 13.84 11.81 -21.82
N VAL A 38 13.03 12.72 -22.40
CA VAL A 38 11.64 12.44 -22.74
C VAL A 38 11.78 11.30 -23.72
N ALA A 39 11.56 10.08 -23.23
CA ALA A 39 11.83 8.88 -23.98
C ALA A 39 10.98 9.00 -25.23
N ARG A 40 11.62 9.28 -26.37
CA ARG A 40 10.93 9.45 -27.64
C ARG A 40 10.61 8.05 -28.12
N TYR A 41 9.52 7.51 -27.60
CA TYR A 41 9.00 6.24 -28.03
C TYR A 41 8.54 6.37 -29.48
N THR A 42 9.01 5.45 -30.31
CA THR A 42 8.49 5.26 -31.67
C THR A 42 7.00 4.92 -31.62
N PRO A 43 6.24 5.14 -32.71
CA PRO A 43 4.82 4.78 -32.74
C PRO A 43 4.53 3.31 -32.38
N GLY A 44 5.43 2.39 -32.72
CA GLY A 44 5.33 0.98 -32.34
C GLY A 44 5.55 0.76 -30.83
N GLU A 45 6.53 1.44 -30.23
CA GLU A 45 6.78 1.36 -28.79
C GLU A 45 5.63 1.96 -27.96
N GLN A 46 4.99 3.02 -28.45
CA GLN A 46 3.81 3.61 -27.80
C GLN A 46 2.62 2.63 -27.77
N GLU A 47 2.41 1.89 -28.86
CA GLU A 47 1.35 0.87 -28.93
C GLU A 47 1.64 -0.30 -27.98
N ILE A 48 2.89 -0.74 -27.86
CA ILE A 48 3.30 -1.76 -26.88
C ILE A 48 3.04 -1.27 -25.46
N ILE A 49 3.43 -0.05 -25.13
CA ILE A 49 3.20 0.54 -23.80
C ILE A 49 1.70 0.62 -23.49
N ARG A 50 0.88 1.00 -24.48
CA ARG A 50 -0.58 1.04 -24.34
C ARG A 50 -1.14 -0.35 -24.03
N GLN A 51 -0.76 -1.36 -24.82
CA GLN A 51 -1.20 -2.74 -24.62
C GLN A 51 -0.75 -3.31 -23.27
N VAL A 52 0.48 -3.03 -22.84
CA VAL A 52 0.99 -3.43 -21.52
C VAL A 52 0.22 -2.71 -20.40
N GLY A 53 -0.11 -1.43 -20.57
CA GLY A 53 -0.94 -0.68 -19.64
C GLY A 53 -2.35 -1.27 -19.49
N GLU A 54 -3.01 -1.56 -20.61
CA GLU A 54 -4.33 -2.20 -20.64
C GLU A 54 -4.29 -3.61 -20.03
N LEU A 55 -3.23 -4.38 -20.31
CA LEU A 55 -3.04 -5.72 -19.74
C LEU A 55 -2.80 -5.64 -18.23
N ARG A 56 -1.97 -4.70 -17.77
CA ARG A 56 -1.76 -4.44 -16.35
C ARG A 56 -3.06 -4.09 -15.66
N GLU A 57 -3.89 -3.21 -16.23
CA GLU A 57 -5.16 -2.83 -15.63
C GLU A 57 -6.13 -4.02 -15.51
N ARG A 58 -6.14 -4.91 -16.51
CA ARG A 58 -6.92 -6.16 -16.46
C ARG A 58 -6.39 -7.12 -15.39
N ILE A 59 -5.06 -7.23 -15.28
CA ILE A 59 -4.41 -8.05 -14.26
C ILE A 59 -4.68 -7.49 -12.87
N ASP A 60 -4.58 -6.18 -12.66
CA ASP A 60 -4.83 -5.52 -11.36
C ASP A 60 -6.29 -5.70 -10.89
N LYS A 61 -7.23 -5.87 -11.83
CA LYS A 61 -8.64 -6.22 -11.57
C LYS A 61 -8.84 -7.71 -11.24
N LEU A 62 -7.94 -8.58 -11.69
CA LEU A 62 -8.01 -10.02 -11.47
C LEU A 62 -7.22 -10.48 -10.24
N ILE A 63 -6.15 -9.77 -9.87
CA ILE A 63 -5.35 -10.08 -8.69
C ILE A 63 -6.15 -9.66 -7.45
N PRO A 64 -6.58 -10.63 -6.62
CA PRO A 64 -7.27 -10.31 -5.38
C PRO A 64 -6.36 -9.51 -4.44
N PRO A 65 -6.91 -8.79 -3.45
CA PRO A 65 -6.13 -7.93 -2.54
C PRO A 65 -4.93 -8.64 -1.91
N TYR A 66 -5.08 -9.91 -1.55
CA TYR A 66 -4.03 -10.72 -0.93
C TYR A 66 -3.01 -11.29 -1.93
N GLY A 67 -3.37 -11.44 -3.21
CA GLY A 67 -2.42 -11.84 -4.27
C GLY A 67 -1.31 -10.80 -4.48
N ARG A 68 -1.51 -9.57 -3.98
CA ARG A 68 -0.54 -8.47 -4.05
C ARG A 68 0.58 -8.55 -3.02
N VAL A 69 0.33 -9.17 -1.86
CA VAL A 69 1.30 -9.22 -0.76
C VAL A 69 2.26 -10.39 -0.86
N GLY A 70 1.87 -11.50 -1.51
CA GLY A 70 2.77 -12.63 -1.78
C GLY A 70 3.13 -13.48 -0.54
N TYR A 71 2.41 -13.32 0.58
CA TYR A 71 2.57 -14.13 1.78
C TYR A 71 1.23 -14.42 2.47
N ILE A 72 1.19 -15.43 3.34
CA ILE A 72 0.02 -15.78 4.16
C ILE A 72 0.12 -15.00 5.48
N PRO A 73 -0.90 -14.22 5.88
CA PRO A 73 -0.88 -13.45 7.11
C PRO A 73 -0.70 -14.38 8.31
N SER A 74 0.06 -13.90 9.28
CA SER A 74 0.49 -14.67 10.45
C SER A 74 -0.47 -14.52 11.64
N SER A 75 -1.40 -13.57 11.55
CA SER A 75 -2.29 -13.19 12.64
C SER A 75 -3.67 -12.77 12.13
N LEU A 76 -4.64 -12.76 13.05
CA LEU A 76 -6.03 -12.38 12.75
C LEU A 76 -6.14 -10.87 12.46
N GLU A 77 -5.32 -10.07 13.16
CA GLU A 77 -5.18 -8.63 12.99
C GLU A 77 -4.70 -8.29 11.58
N GLU A 78 -3.67 -9.00 11.11
CA GLU A 78 -3.11 -8.81 9.78
C GLU A 78 -4.10 -9.22 8.68
N LEU A 79 -4.83 -10.33 8.86
CA LEU A 79 -5.91 -10.72 7.95
C LEU A 79 -7.00 -9.64 7.88
N ARG A 80 -7.43 -9.12 9.04
CA ARG A 80 -8.44 -8.07 9.14
C ARG A 80 -8.01 -6.84 8.36
N ASP A 81 -6.78 -6.38 8.58
CA ASP A 81 -6.26 -5.17 7.97
C ASP A 81 -6.03 -5.36 6.46
N LEU A 82 -5.56 -6.53 6.03
CA LEU A 82 -5.35 -6.87 4.62
C LEU A 82 -6.66 -6.89 3.81
N LEU A 83 -7.71 -7.47 4.38
CA LEU A 83 -9.00 -7.62 3.70
C LEU A 83 -9.99 -6.48 4.01
N GLY A 84 -9.59 -5.54 4.88
CA GLY A 84 -10.41 -4.38 5.26
C GLY A 84 -11.66 -4.76 6.04
N PHE A 85 -11.58 -5.79 6.89
CA PHE A 85 -12.72 -6.20 7.72
C PHE A 85 -12.89 -5.24 8.91
N THR A 86 -14.13 -4.86 9.18
CA THR A 86 -14.49 -4.05 10.35
C THR A 86 -14.66 -4.90 11.60
N TYR A 87 -14.90 -6.19 11.41
CA TYR A 87 -15.10 -7.18 12.46
C TYR A 87 -14.53 -8.52 12.03
N VAL A 88 -13.83 -9.21 12.92
CA VAL A 88 -13.37 -10.59 12.72
C VAL A 88 -13.43 -11.34 14.04
N LYS A 89 -13.93 -12.58 14.00
CA LYS A 89 -13.97 -13.51 15.10
C LYS A 89 -13.44 -14.87 14.67
N LEU A 90 -12.58 -15.45 15.51
CA LEU A 90 -12.04 -16.79 15.37
C LEU A 90 -11.95 -17.45 16.74
N GLY A 91 -12.80 -18.45 16.99
CA GLY A 91 -12.93 -19.06 18.31
C GLY A 91 -13.31 -18.01 19.36
N ASP A 92 -12.50 -17.91 20.42
CA ASP A 92 -12.68 -16.93 21.50
C ASP A 92 -12.09 -15.55 21.20
N ARG A 93 -11.35 -15.39 20.09
CA ARG A 93 -10.75 -14.11 19.70
C ARG A 93 -11.72 -13.31 18.84
N GLU A 94 -11.98 -12.08 19.24
CA GLU A 94 -12.88 -11.15 18.56
C GLU A 94 -12.20 -9.79 18.43
N LEU A 95 -12.21 -9.24 17.21
CA LEU A 95 -11.56 -7.99 16.85
C LEU A 95 -12.56 -7.08 16.12
N GLY A 96 -12.65 -5.82 16.55
CA GLY A 96 -13.48 -4.80 15.90
C GLY A 96 -14.89 -4.71 16.46
N ALA A 97 -15.77 -4.02 15.73
CA ALA A 97 -17.12 -3.70 16.20
C ALA A 97 -18.15 -4.70 15.66
N ARG A 98 -18.86 -5.38 16.58
CA ARG A 98 -19.92 -6.32 16.22
C ARG A 98 -21.10 -5.58 15.58
N VAL A 99 -21.66 -6.13 14.50
CA VAL A 99 -22.80 -5.56 13.79
C VAL A 99 -24.11 -6.19 14.26
N GLU A 100 -25.17 -5.40 14.37
CA GLU A 100 -26.50 -5.89 14.74
C GLU A 100 -27.01 -6.95 13.77
N GLY A 101 -27.57 -8.04 14.31
CA GLY A 101 -28.13 -9.14 13.51
C GLY A 101 -27.11 -10.18 13.06
N LEU A 102 -25.81 -10.00 13.36
CA LEU A 102 -24.76 -10.98 13.04
C LEU A 102 -25.03 -12.36 13.66
N ASP A 103 -25.62 -12.43 14.85
CA ASP A 103 -25.89 -13.67 15.58
C ASP A 103 -26.69 -14.70 14.76
N LYS A 104 -27.61 -14.21 13.92
CA LYS A 104 -28.44 -15.06 13.07
C LYS A 104 -27.63 -15.76 11.98
N LEU A 105 -26.59 -15.10 11.47
CA LEU A 105 -25.73 -15.62 10.41
C LEU A 105 -24.57 -16.43 10.99
N GLU A 106 -24.00 -15.99 12.10
CA GLU A 106 -22.97 -16.70 12.84
C GLU A 106 -23.45 -18.07 13.34
N GLY A 107 -24.73 -18.22 13.69
CA GLY A 107 -25.29 -19.49 14.16
C GLY A 107 -25.58 -20.54 13.07
N LEU A 108 -25.42 -20.21 11.78
CA LEU A 108 -25.71 -21.15 10.69
C LEU A 108 -24.61 -22.22 10.56
N ASP A 109 -24.94 -23.50 10.63
CA ASP A 109 -23.95 -24.57 10.40
C ASP A 109 -23.69 -24.74 8.90
N VAL A 110 -22.83 -23.88 8.37
CA VAL A 110 -22.38 -23.89 6.97
C VAL A 110 -20.86 -23.76 6.92
N ASP A 111 -20.27 -24.39 5.90
CA ASP A 111 -18.81 -24.35 5.67
C ASP A 111 -18.37 -23.02 5.06
N LEU A 112 -19.25 -22.42 4.26
CA LEU A 112 -19.01 -21.14 3.60
C LEU A 112 -20.32 -20.34 3.53
N LEU A 113 -20.27 -19.10 4.00
CA LEU A 113 -21.33 -18.11 3.82
C LEU A 113 -20.74 -16.79 3.38
N GLN A 114 -21.40 -16.17 2.43
CA GLN A 114 -21.20 -14.76 2.09
C GLN A 114 -22.58 -14.14 1.91
N ALA A 115 -23.01 -13.35 2.88
CA ALA A 115 -24.36 -12.78 2.92
C ALA A 115 -24.29 -11.27 3.12
N LYS A 116 -25.23 -10.54 2.52
CA LYS A 116 -25.36 -9.09 2.74
C LYS A 116 -26.20 -8.85 4.00
N LEU A 117 -25.70 -8.01 4.91
CA LEU A 117 -26.36 -7.57 6.13
C LEU A 117 -26.31 -6.03 6.19
N GLY A 118 -27.42 -5.38 5.86
CA GLY A 118 -27.47 -3.93 5.67
C GLY A 118 -26.54 -3.48 4.54
N ASP A 119 -25.61 -2.58 4.86
CA ASP A 119 -24.60 -2.07 3.93
C ASP A 119 -23.28 -2.86 3.96
N SER A 120 -23.19 -3.91 4.78
CA SER A 120 -22.00 -4.74 4.93
C SER A 120 -22.22 -6.16 4.40
N TYR A 121 -21.12 -6.87 4.20
CA TYR A 121 -21.09 -8.29 3.90
C TYR A 121 -20.56 -9.06 5.09
N VAL A 122 -21.23 -10.16 5.42
CA VAL A 122 -20.87 -11.12 6.45
C VAL A 122 -20.30 -12.37 5.79
N TYR A 123 -19.18 -12.81 6.35
CA TYR A 123 -18.40 -13.95 5.92
C TYR A 123 -18.39 -14.98 7.04
N VAL A 124 -18.75 -16.22 6.71
CA VAL A 124 -18.50 -17.36 7.58
C VAL A 124 -17.67 -18.35 6.79
N VAL A 125 -16.50 -18.71 7.31
CA VAL A 125 -15.63 -19.70 6.69
C VAL A 125 -15.23 -20.72 7.74
N LYS A 126 -15.57 -21.99 7.52
CA LYS A 126 -15.22 -23.12 8.38
C LYS A 126 -14.16 -23.97 7.70
N ARG A 127 -13.10 -24.30 8.44
CA ARG A 127 -12.08 -25.26 8.04
C ARG A 127 -11.74 -26.15 9.23
N GLY A 128 -12.14 -27.42 9.15
CA GLY A 128 -12.05 -28.35 10.27
C GLY A 128 -12.81 -27.83 11.49
N GLU A 129 -12.11 -27.73 12.61
CA GLU A 129 -12.62 -27.20 13.89
C GLU A 129 -12.65 -25.66 13.93
N LYS A 130 -11.98 -24.98 13.00
CA LYS A 130 -11.85 -23.52 13.00
C LYS A 130 -12.99 -22.87 12.23
N ARG A 131 -13.53 -21.80 12.80
CA ARG A 131 -14.61 -21.01 12.21
C ARG A 131 -14.28 -19.54 12.28
N LEU A 132 -14.05 -18.94 11.12
CA LEU A 132 -13.89 -17.50 10.97
C LEU A 132 -15.27 -16.87 10.69
N VAL A 133 -15.59 -15.82 11.43
CA VAL A 133 -16.70 -14.92 11.12
C VAL A 133 -16.11 -13.54 10.88
N ALA A 134 -16.39 -12.92 9.74
CA ALA A 134 -15.89 -11.59 9.44
C ALA A 134 -16.97 -10.70 8.84
N VAL A 135 -16.82 -9.39 8.99
CA VAL A 135 -17.68 -8.39 8.36
C VAL A 135 -16.81 -7.38 7.62
N GLY A 136 -17.19 -7.05 6.39
CA GLY A 136 -16.51 -6.04 5.58
C GLY A 136 -17.44 -5.34 4.59
N GLY A 137 -16.97 -4.25 3.99
CA GLY A 137 -17.77 -3.44 3.06
C GLY A 137 -17.80 -3.95 1.61
N GLN A 138 -16.92 -4.89 1.26
CA GLN A 138 -16.77 -5.38 -0.11
C GLN A 138 -17.20 -6.83 -0.23
N TYR A 139 -17.69 -7.24 -1.40
CA TYR A 139 -17.91 -8.64 -1.77
C TYR A 139 -16.57 -9.30 -2.11
N LEU A 140 -16.21 -10.38 -1.42
CA LEU A 140 -15.03 -11.18 -1.71
C LEU A 140 -15.26 -12.10 -2.91
N ASP A 141 -14.26 -12.19 -3.79
CA ASP A 141 -14.23 -13.17 -4.86
C ASP A 141 -13.85 -14.57 -4.33
N TYR A 142 -14.04 -15.58 -5.19
CA TYR A 142 -13.77 -16.98 -4.85
C TYR A 142 -12.33 -17.22 -4.40
N LEU A 143 -11.35 -16.57 -5.03
CA LEU A 143 -9.95 -16.76 -4.68
C LEU A 143 -9.69 -16.19 -3.27
N THR A 144 -10.27 -15.03 -2.95
CA THR A 144 -10.17 -14.45 -1.59
C THR A 144 -10.79 -15.34 -0.52
N ILE A 145 -11.94 -15.94 -0.80
CA ILE A 145 -12.55 -16.90 0.12
C ILE A 145 -11.66 -18.14 0.30
N ARG A 146 -11.10 -18.66 -0.79
CA ARG A 146 -10.20 -19.81 -0.74
C ARG A 146 -8.97 -19.49 0.11
N PHE A 147 -8.38 -18.32 -0.07
CA PHE A 147 -7.25 -17.84 0.72
C PHE A 147 -7.57 -17.77 2.22
N ILE A 148 -8.76 -17.31 2.60
CA ILE A 148 -9.19 -17.36 4.00
C ILE A 148 -9.18 -18.80 4.52
N GLY A 149 -9.62 -19.76 3.70
CA GLY A 149 -9.52 -21.18 4.04
C GLY A 149 -8.08 -21.65 4.27
N GLU A 150 -7.16 -21.27 3.38
CA GLU A 150 -5.73 -21.62 3.49
C GLU A 150 -5.07 -20.95 4.71
N PHE A 151 -5.46 -19.71 5.04
CA PHE A 151 -5.07 -19.04 6.28
C PHE A 151 -5.54 -19.82 7.52
N LEU A 152 -6.77 -20.31 7.52
CA LEU A 152 -7.28 -21.12 8.64
C LEU A 152 -6.54 -22.44 8.79
N ASP A 153 -6.07 -23.06 7.72
CA ASP A 153 -5.25 -24.26 7.79
C ASP A 153 -3.85 -23.97 8.37
N TYR A 154 -3.33 -22.76 8.18
CA TYR A 154 -1.99 -22.35 8.62
C TYR A 154 -1.87 -22.03 10.12
N ILE A 155 -2.87 -21.35 10.70
CA ILE A 155 -2.85 -20.90 12.10
C ILE A 155 -3.21 -22.00 13.12
#